data_AF-A0A831SFK3-F1
#
_entry.id   AF-A0A831SFK3-F1
#
_cell.length_a   1.000
_cell.length_b   1.000
_cell.length_c   1.000
_cell.angle_alpha   90.00
_cell.angle_beta   90.00
_cell.angle_gamma   90.00
#
_symmetry.space_group_name_H-M   'P 1'
#
loop_
_entity.id
_entity.type
_entity.pdbx_description
1 polymer ?
#
loop_
_entity_poly.entity_id
_entity_poly.type
_entity_poly.pdbx_seq_one_letter_code
_entity_poly.pdbx_strand_id
1 'polypeptide(L)' 'METRLVRKKALEKVVCTNCKNVIEKGEWYYREEGIDFHLHSLIARNYCEECYKKHGEEVLIKS' A
#
# COMPACT_ATOMS: atom_id res chain seq x y z
N MET A 1 13.47 -3.37 -10.30
CA MET A 1 12.24 -2.57 -10.47
C MET A 1 12.12 -1.70 -9.24
N GLU A 2 11.99 -0.39 -9.41
CA GLU A 2 11.86 0.56 -8.29
C GLU A 2 10.38 0.90 -8.07
N THR A 3 9.92 0.71 -6.84
CA THR A 3 8.56 1.02 -6.41
C THR A 3 8.59 1.90 -5.17
N ARG A 4 7.49 2.61 -4.91
CA ARG A 4 7.31 3.49 -3.75
C ARG A 4 5.91 3.34 -3.17
N LEU A 5 5.72 3.76 -1.93
CA LEU A 5 4.41 3.81 -1.30
C LEU A 5 3.79 5.21 -1.40
N VAL A 6 2.68 5.29 -2.12
CA VAL A 6 1.93 6.53 -2.29
C VAL A 6 0.73 6.52 -1.35
N ARG A 7 0.63 7.56 -0.50
CA ARG A 7 -0.52 7.73 0.40
C ARG A 7 -1.77 8.07 -0.41
N LYS A 8 -2.85 7.31 -0.21
CA LYS A 8 -4.13 7.43 -0.92
C LYS A 8 -5.31 7.31 0.03
N LYS A 9 -6.45 7.84 -0.39
CA LYS A 9 -7.73 7.65 0.28
C LYS A 9 -8.48 6.48 -0.36
N ALA A 10 -9.00 5.57 0.45
CA ALA A 10 -9.71 4.39 -0.02
C ALA A 10 -11.05 4.79 -0.66
N LEU A 11 -11.24 4.45 -1.94
CA LEU A 11 -12.50 4.68 -2.66
C LEU A 11 -13.50 3.54 -2.45
N GLU A 12 -12.99 2.37 -2.09
CA GLU A 12 -13.66 1.12 -1.78
C GLU A 12 -12.92 0.41 -0.64
N LYS A 13 -13.43 -0.72 -0.16
CA LYS A 13 -12.74 -1.52 0.86
C LYS A 13 -11.45 -2.09 0.30
N VAL A 14 -10.34 -1.85 0.99
CA VAL A 14 -9.01 -2.36 0.62
C VAL A 14 -8.50 -3.23 1.75
N VAL A 15 -7.74 -4.28 1.44
CA VAL A 15 -7.13 -5.13 2.47
C VAL A 15 -5.64 -4.83 2.55
N CYS A 16 -5.15 -4.60 3.78
CA CYS A 16 -3.73 -4.45 4.02
C CYS A 16 -2.99 -5.74 3.70
N THR A 17 -2.00 -5.68 2.80
CA THR A 17 -1.19 -6.81 2.37
C THR A 17 -0.41 -7.41 3.54
N ASN A 18 0.08 -6.58 4.47
CA ASN A 18 0.90 -7.00 5.62
C ASN A 18 0.05 -7.64 6.75
N CYS A 19 -0.87 -6.89 7.35
CA CYS A 19 -1.61 -7.35 8.54
C CYS A 19 -3.00 -7.92 8.25
N LYS A 20 -3.44 -7.93 6.99
CA LYS A 20 -4.79 -8.36 6.55
C LYS A 20 -5.95 -7.56 7.13
N ASN A 21 -5.68 -6.44 7.81
CA ASN A 21 -6.73 -5.55 8.28
C ASN A 21 -7.50 -4.95 7.10
N VAL A 22 -8.81 -4.76 7.29
CA VAL A 22 -9.68 -4.09 6.32
C VAL A 22 -9.54 -2.59 6.51
N ILE A 23 -9.30 -1.91 5.39
CA ILE A 23 -9.24 -0.46 5.25
C ILE A 23 -10.57 -0.05 4.63
N GLU A 24 -11.39 0.63 5.41
CA GLU A 24 -12.73 1.03 5.03
C GLU A 24 -12.71 2.20 4.04
N LYS A 25 -13.81 2.35 3.30
CA LYS A 25 -13.98 3.45 2.35
C LYS A 25 -13.82 4.80 3.07
N GLY A 26 -12.95 5.64 2.54
CA GLY A 26 -12.64 6.96 3.09
C GLY A 26 -11.44 6.97 4.05
N GLU A 27 -10.90 5.82 4.45
CA GLU A 27 -9.68 5.75 5.24
C GLU A 27 -8.42 6.00 4.40
N TRP A 28 -7.34 6.38 5.07
CA TRP A 28 -6.04 6.56 4.43
C TRP A 28 -5.26 5.25 4.42
N TYR A 29 -4.51 5.04 3.34
CA TYR A 29 -3.63 3.90 3.18
C TYR A 29 -2.47 4.25 2.26
N TYR A 30 -1.55 3.31 2.09
CA TYR A 30 -0.39 3.43 1.24
C TYR A 30 -0.44 2.36 0.15
N ARG A 31 -0.38 2.77 -1.12
CA ARG A 31 -0.37 1.86 -2.26
C ARG A 31 0.99 1.81 -2.90
N GLU A 32 1.46 0.61 -3.22
CA GLU A 32 2.67 0.41 -4.00
C GLU A 32 2.44 0.81 -5.46
N GLU A 33 3.32 1.68 -5.97
CA GLU A 33 3.35 2.13 -7.36
C GLU A 33 4.77 2.03 -7.92
N GLY A 34 4.89 1.66 -9.20
CA GLY A 34 6.16 1.72 -9.91
C GLY A 34 6.55 3.17 -10.20
N ILE A 35 7.84 3.49 -10.06
CA ILE A 35 8.35 4.85 -10.30
C ILE A 35 8.39 5.15 -11.80
N ASP A 36 8.97 4.24 -12.60
CA ASP A 36 9.17 4.41 -14.04
C ASP A 36 8.26 3.53 -14.90
N PHE A 37 7.35 2.79 -14.29
CA PHE A 37 6.47 1.85 -14.98
C PHE A 37 5.12 1.72 -14.29
N HIS A 38 4.09 1.44 -15.09
CA HIS A 38 2.77 1.13 -14.54
C HIS A 38 2.78 -0.26 -13.92
N LEU A 39 2.59 -0.31 -12.60
CA LEU A 39 2.40 -1.56 -11.88
C LEU A 39 0.96 -2.04 -12.13
N HIS A 40 0.80 -3.24 -12.70
CA HIS A 40 -0.52 -3.84 -12.86
C HIS A 40 -1.19 -4.01 -11.50
N SER A 41 -2.49 -3.73 -11.41
CA SER A 41 -3.26 -3.73 -10.16
C SER A 41 -3.16 -5.04 -9.36
N LEU A 42 -2.88 -6.17 -10.03
CA LEU A 42 -2.67 -7.49 -9.42
C LEU A 42 -1.41 -7.58 -8.54
N ILE A 43 -0.42 -6.73 -8.78
CA ILE A 43 0.87 -6.72 -8.07
C ILE A 43 0.92 -5.57 -7.06
N ALA A 44 0.07 -4.54 -7.21
CA ALA A 44 0.05 -3.38 -6.34
C ALA A 44 -0.43 -3.74 -4.93
N ARG A 45 0.52 -3.77 -3.98
CA ARG A 45 0.26 -4.01 -2.56
C ARG A 45 -0.33 -2.77 -1.91
N ASN A 46 -1.12 -2.99 -0.86
CA ASN A 46 -1.76 -1.91 -0.09
C ASN A 46 -1.42 -2.07 1.38
N TYR A 47 -1.12 -0.98 2.07
CA TYR A 47 -0.71 -0.99 3.47
C TYR A 47 -1.50 0.02 4.29
N CYS A 48 -2.05 -0.41 5.43
CA CYS A 48 -2.72 0.52 6.35
C CYS A 48 -1.73 1.51 6.97
N GLU A 49 -2.22 2.65 7.47
CA GLU A 49 -1.35 3.65 8.10
C GLU A 49 -0.56 3.10 9.30
N GLU A 50 -1.13 2.16 10.06
CA GLU A 50 -0.45 1.54 11.19
C GLU A 50 0.77 0.73 10.76
N CYS A 51 0.63 -0.10 9.71
CA CYS A 51 1.75 -0.87 9.17
C CYS A 51 2.83 0.05 8.61
N TYR A 52 2.43 1.09 7.88
CA TYR A 52 3.37 2.07 7.34
C TYR A 52 4.13 2.78 8.45
N LYS A 53 3.45 3.28 9.50
CA LYS A 53 4.10 3.95 10.63
C LYS A 53 5.03 3.03 11.41
N LYS A 54 4.70 1.74 11.52
CA LYS A 54 5.49 0.77 12.29
C LYS A 54 6.74 0.28 11.56
N HIS A 55 6.65 0.10 10.24
CA HIS A 55 7.69 -0.57 9.46
C HIS A 55 8.42 0.36 8.48
N GLY A 56 7.78 1.45 8.06
CA GLY A 56 8.29 2.31 6.99
C GLY A 56 8.22 1.65 5.61
N GLU A 57 8.53 2.44 4.59
CA GLU A 57 8.47 2.02 3.18
C GLU A 57 9.44 0.87 2.85
N GLU A 58 10.70 0.98 3.29
CA GLU A 58 11.76 0.03 2.95
C GLU A 58 11.47 -1.40 3.42
N VAL A 59 10.82 -1.56 4.57
CA VAL A 59 10.49 -2.88 5.14
C VAL A 59 9.27 -3.48 4.45
N LEU A 60 8.28 -2.65 4.09
CA LEU A 60 7.04 -3.12 3.48
C LEU A 60 7.21 -3.51 2.01
N ILE A 61 8.14 -2.87 1.28
CA ILE A 61 8.39 -3.20 -0.14
C ILE A 61 9.36 -4.39 -0.30
N LYS A 62 10.15 -4.75 0.73
CA LYS A 62 11.25 -5.74 0.64
C LYS A 62 10.89 -7.23 0.59
N SER A 63 9.63 -7.62 0.39
CA SER A 63 9.22 -9.04 0.26
C SER A 63 8.97 -9.48 -1.17
#